data_AF-A0AAD0Q7L1-F1
#
_entry.id   AF-A0AAD0Q7L1-F1
#
_cell.length_a   1.000
_cell.length_b   1.000
_cell.length_c   1.000
_cell.angle_alpha   90.00
_cell.angle_beta   90.00
_cell.angle_gamma   90.00
#
_symmetry.space_group_name_H-M   'P 1'
#
loop_
_entity.id
_entity.type
_entity.pdbx_description
1 polymer ?
#
loop_
_entity_poly.entity_id
_entity_poly.type
_entity_poly.pdbx_seq_one_letter_code
_entity_poly.pdbx_strand_id
1 'polypeptide(L)'
;MNQCTALALLPPPDHLIALAPPGHHPETGHILCELATDHDDHHAALLWDEGGHPGSAVWIRWKGSGPARLTPLPWCPARNPHNEADEACELFAAHPSAHSWDITDPTHTAITHHLTHQHPHLFPQPRDGSESGRAPGPDPA
;
A
#
# COMPACT_ATOMS: atom_id res chain seq x y z
N MET A 1 9.12 7.28 6.52
CA MET A 1 8.13 8.10 7.26
C MET A 1 6.95 7.22 7.63
N ASN A 2 6.23 7.50 8.72
CA ASN A 2 5.05 6.70 9.06
C ASN A 2 3.85 7.08 8.19
N GLN A 3 2.99 6.11 7.89
CA GLN A 3 1.71 6.34 7.21
C GLN A 3 0.79 7.24 8.05
N CYS A 4 0.04 8.10 7.38
CA CYS A 4 -1.02 8.92 7.96
C CYS A 4 -2.18 8.04 8.45
N THR A 5 -2.66 8.27 9.67
CA THR A 5 -3.76 7.49 10.27
C THR A 5 -5.13 8.14 10.12
N ALA A 6 -5.25 9.13 9.22
CA ALA A 6 -6.54 9.76 8.96
C ALA A 6 -7.51 8.75 8.34
N LEU A 7 -8.76 8.77 8.83
CA LEU A 7 -9.80 7.85 8.42
C LEU A 7 -10.93 8.61 7.73
N ALA A 8 -11.48 8.03 6.67
CA ALA A 8 -12.78 8.41 6.14
C ALA A 8 -13.75 7.24 6.23
N LEU A 9 -15.01 7.56 6.50
CA LEU A 9 -16.12 6.62 6.52
C LEU A 9 -16.88 6.71 5.19
N LEU A 10 -17.11 5.56 4.57
CA LEU A 10 -17.82 5.42 3.31
C LEU A 10 -19.20 4.82 3.60
N PRO A 11 -20.25 5.64 3.71
CA PRO A 11 -21.59 5.11 3.91
C PRO A 11 -21.97 4.24 2.72
N PRO A 12 -22.75 3.17 2.93
CA PRO A 12 -23.25 2.37 1.83
C PRO A 12 -24.06 3.24 0.86
N PRO A 13 -23.94 3.03 -0.46
CA PRO A 13 -24.80 3.69 -1.44
C PRO A 13 -26.30 3.47 -1.15
N ASP A 14 -27.11 4.51 -1.33
CA ASP A 14 -28.56 4.46 -1.05
C ASP A 14 -29.28 3.30 -1.74
N HIS A 15 -28.86 2.93 -2.95
CA HIS A 15 -29.45 1.82 -3.69
C HIS A 15 -29.13 0.45 -3.04
N LEU A 16 -27.97 0.28 -2.41
CA LEU A 16 -27.67 -0.93 -1.64
C LEU A 16 -28.47 -0.96 -0.33
N ILE A 17 -28.68 0.19 0.30
CA ILE A 17 -29.55 0.31 1.48
C ILE A 17 -30.99 -0.05 1.11
N ALA A 18 -31.50 0.43 -0.02
CA ALA A 18 -32.85 0.15 -0.47
C ALA A 18 -33.10 -1.33 -0.82
N LEU A 19 -32.05 -2.04 -1.26
CA LEU A 19 -32.10 -3.48 -1.59
C LEU A 19 -31.85 -4.39 -0.38
N ALA A 20 -31.47 -3.82 0.76
CA ALA A 20 -31.11 -4.58 1.95
C ALA A 20 -32.32 -5.34 2.54
N PRO A 21 -32.19 -6.64 2.87
CA PRO A 21 -33.23 -7.35 3.60
C PRO A 21 -33.50 -6.71 4.97
N PRO A 22 -34.72 -6.84 5.52
CA PRO A 22 -35.01 -6.38 6.87
C PRO A 22 -34.00 -6.93 7.88
N GLY A 23 -33.44 -6.04 8.71
CA GLY A 23 -32.43 -6.38 9.71
C GLY A 23 -31.01 -6.62 9.18
N HIS A 24 -30.75 -6.44 7.87
CA HIS A 24 -29.46 -6.69 7.24
C HIS A 24 -28.94 -5.43 6.54
N HIS A 25 -28.71 -4.37 7.30
CA HIS A 25 -28.18 -3.12 6.76
C HIS A 25 -26.70 -3.28 6.41
N PRO A 26 -26.26 -2.81 5.22
CA PRO A 26 -24.85 -2.81 4.89
C PRO A 26 -24.08 -1.92 5.88
N GLU A 27 -22.90 -2.37 6.29
CA GLU A 27 -22.05 -1.61 7.21
C GLU A 27 -21.33 -0.48 6.48
N THR A 28 -20.99 0.57 7.22
CA THR A 28 -20.17 1.67 6.71
C THR A 28 -18.75 1.18 6.50
N GLY A 29 -18.25 1.33 5.27
CA GLY A 29 -16.85 1.05 4.97
C GLY A 29 -15.94 2.07 5.62
N HIS A 30 -14.70 1.69 5.88
CA HIS A 30 -13.68 2.58 6.41
C HIS A 30 -12.43 2.52 5.53
N ILE A 31 -11.80 3.67 5.31
CA ILE A 31 -10.57 3.79 4.50
C ILE A 31 -9.53 4.60 5.28
N LEU A 32 -8.29 4.15 5.22
CA LEU A 32 -7.14 4.80 5.85
C LEU A 32 -6.34 5.55 4.81
N CYS A 33 -5.81 6.72 5.17
CA CYS A 33 -4.95 7.48 4.28
C CYS A 33 -3.66 6.71 3.97
N GLU A 34 -3.28 6.60 2.70
CA GLU A 34 -2.08 5.88 2.25
C GLU A 34 -0.84 6.78 2.13
N LEU A 35 -1.01 8.09 2.34
CA LEU A 35 0.09 9.06 2.29
C LEU A 35 0.95 8.98 3.56
N ALA A 36 2.20 9.41 3.45
CA ALA A 36 3.06 9.63 4.62
C ALA A 36 2.45 10.71 5.53
N THR A 37 2.77 10.67 6.81
CA THR A 37 2.60 11.80 7.75
C THR A 37 3.23 13.10 7.20
N ASP A 38 2.81 14.24 7.75
CA ASP A 38 3.27 15.58 7.35
C ASP A 38 2.92 16.01 5.91
N HIS A 39 1.88 15.40 5.34
CA HIS A 39 1.23 15.91 4.14
C HIS A 39 0.19 16.99 4.49
N ASP A 40 -0.30 17.73 3.51
CA ASP A 40 -1.39 18.68 3.73
C ASP A 40 -2.68 17.96 4.17
N ASP A 41 -3.71 18.70 4.57
CA ASP A 41 -4.96 18.09 5.03
C ASP A 41 -5.75 17.35 3.90
N HIS A 42 -5.17 17.15 2.71
CA HIS A 42 -5.78 16.36 1.64
C HIS A 42 -5.30 14.90 1.71
N HIS A 43 -6.18 14.05 2.19
CA HIS A 43 -5.96 12.63 2.31
C HIS A 43 -6.35 11.90 1.03
N ALA A 44 -5.73 10.75 0.80
CA ALA A 44 -6.03 9.86 -0.29
C ALA A 44 -5.86 8.40 0.11
N ALA A 45 -6.64 7.52 -0.53
CA ALA A 45 -6.45 6.07 -0.52
C ALA A 45 -6.83 5.50 -1.88
N LEU A 46 -6.17 4.44 -2.32
CA LEU A 46 -6.55 3.68 -3.49
C LEU A 46 -7.85 2.94 -3.23
N LEU A 47 -8.76 2.94 -4.21
CA LEU A 47 -10.00 2.15 -4.12
C LEU A 47 -9.98 0.97 -5.10
N TRP A 48 -9.60 1.21 -6.35
CA TRP A 48 -9.29 0.14 -7.30
C TRP A 48 -8.37 0.63 -8.41
N ASP A 49 -7.59 -0.30 -8.96
CA ASP A 49 -6.85 -0.09 -10.21
C ASP A 49 -7.78 -0.31 -11.40
N GLU A 50 -7.79 0.61 -12.37
CA GLU A 50 -8.56 0.44 -13.60
C GLU A 50 -7.81 -0.40 -14.63
N GLY A 51 -6.50 -0.63 -14.45
CA GLY A 51 -5.69 -1.56 -15.25
C GLY A 51 -5.61 -1.26 -16.75
N GLY A 52 -6.11 -0.11 -17.21
CA GLY A 52 -6.14 0.31 -18.61
C GLY A 52 -5.11 1.38 -18.92
N HIS A 53 -4.71 1.56 -20.20
CA HIS A 53 -3.85 2.69 -20.61
C HIS A 53 -4.68 3.98 -20.71
N PRO A 54 -4.31 5.08 -20.03
CA PRO A 54 -2.96 5.38 -19.51
C PRO A 54 -2.79 5.15 -18.00
N GLY A 55 -2.82 3.89 -17.54
CA GLY A 55 -2.52 3.46 -16.18
C GLY A 55 -3.26 4.27 -15.12
N SER A 56 -4.60 4.35 -15.20
CA SER A 56 -5.41 5.05 -14.20
C SER A 56 -5.84 4.11 -13.08
N ALA A 57 -5.95 4.69 -11.89
CA ALA A 57 -6.62 4.09 -10.76
C ALA A 57 -7.66 5.07 -10.21
N VAL A 58 -8.66 4.53 -9.52
CA VAL A 58 -9.64 5.35 -8.80
C VAL A 58 -9.19 5.49 -7.36
N TRP A 59 -8.95 6.74 -6.99
CA TRP A 59 -8.56 7.14 -5.66
C TRP A 59 -9.75 7.76 -4.97
N ILE A 60 -9.85 7.55 -3.68
CA ILE A 60 -10.75 8.30 -2.83
C ILE A 60 -9.98 9.38 -2.10
N ARG A 61 -10.46 10.63 -2.20
CA ARG A 61 -9.80 11.81 -1.65
C ARG A 61 -10.74 12.58 -0.75
N TRP A 62 -10.23 13.07 0.37
CA TRP A 62 -11.00 13.86 1.34
C TRP A 62 -10.11 14.90 2.02
N LYS A 63 -10.73 15.88 2.68
CA LYS A 63 -10.03 16.92 3.42
C LYS A 63 -10.56 17.02 4.84
N GLY A 64 -9.72 16.85 5.85
CA GLY A 64 -10.14 16.83 7.26
C GLY A 64 -11.33 15.88 7.46
N SER A 65 -12.40 16.35 8.10
CA SER A 65 -13.68 15.61 8.25
C SER A 65 -14.67 15.87 7.10
N GLY A 66 -14.20 16.43 5.99
CA GLY A 66 -15.00 16.77 4.82
C GLY A 66 -15.41 15.55 4.01
N PRO A 67 -16.27 15.74 2.99
CA PRO A 67 -16.84 14.62 2.26
C PRO A 67 -15.80 13.99 1.31
N ALA A 68 -15.78 12.66 1.24
CA ALA A 68 -14.89 11.94 0.36
C ALA A 68 -15.35 11.99 -1.11
N ARG A 69 -14.41 11.93 -2.04
CA ARG A 69 -14.62 12.03 -3.49
C ARG A 69 -13.82 10.97 -4.23
N LEU A 70 -14.48 10.24 -5.12
CA LEU A 70 -13.81 9.39 -6.09
C LEU A 70 -13.15 10.26 -7.15
N THR A 71 -11.86 10.06 -7.37
CA THR A 71 -11.01 10.84 -8.26
C THR A 71 -10.16 9.86 -9.08
N PRO A 72 -10.41 9.72 -10.39
CA PRO A 72 -9.51 9.00 -11.27
C PRO A 72 -8.18 9.75 -11.36
N LEU A 73 -7.07 9.10 -11.02
CA LEU A 73 -5.73 9.66 -11.12
C LEU A 73 -4.78 8.62 -11.68
N PRO A 74 -3.80 9.04 -12.51
CA PRO A 74 -2.77 8.14 -12.99
C PRO A 74 -1.85 7.70 -11.85
N TRP A 75 -1.24 6.53 -11.99
CA TRP A 75 -0.16 6.08 -11.12
C TRP A 75 1.05 7.01 -11.18
N CYS A 76 1.81 7.08 -10.09
CA CYS A 76 3.09 7.76 -10.05
C CYS A 76 4.10 7.01 -10.94
N PRO A 77 4.81 7.70 -11.85
CA PRO A 77 5.73 7.04 -12.77
C PRO A 77 7.08 6.68 -12.13
N ALA A 78 7.30 7.08 -10.87
CA ALA A 78 8.56 6.87 -10.19
C ALA A 78 8.78 5.39 -9.88
N ARG A 79 10.04 4.97 -9.96
CA ARG A 79 10.49 3.64 -9.60
C ARG A 79 11.58 3.72 -8.53
N ASN A 80 11.64 2.71 -7.67
CA ASN A 80 12.53 2.67 -6.52
C ASN A 80 13.98 2.52 -7.01
N PRO A 81 14.83 3.56 -6.90
CA PRO A 81 16.20 3.49 -7.38
C PRO A 81 17.13 2.75 -6.42
N HIS A 82 16.62 2.30 -5.26
CA HIS A 82 17.40 1.73 -4.17
C HIS A 82 17.36 0.20 -4.12
N ASN A 83 16.54 -0.45 -4.94
CA ASN A 83 16.49 -1.91 -5.01
C ASN A 83 16.58 -2.42 -6.46
N GLU A 84 17.08 -3.65 -6.61
CA GLU A 84 17.22 -4.30 -7.92
C GLU A 84 15.86 -4.63 -8.57
N ALA A 85 14.81 -4.72 -7.75
CA ALA A 85 13.45 -5.00 -8.19
C ALA A 85 12.79 -3.82 -8.92
N ASP A 86 13.36 -2.61 -8.85
CA ASP A 86 12.88 -1.41 -9.54
C ASP A 86 11.37 -1.16 -9.30
N GLU A 87 10.97 -1.34 -8.04
CA GLU A 87 9.57 -1.34 -7.60
C GLU A 87 8.89 -0.02 -7.95
N ALA A 88 7.69 -0.09 -8.52
CA ALA A 88 6.93 1.10 -8.87
C ALA A 88 6.37 1.78 -7.62
N CYS A 89 6.21 3.11 -7.68
CA CYS A 89 5.53 3.84 -6.62
C CYS A 89 4.02 3.53 -6.67
N GLU A 90 3.49 3.04 -5.57
CA GLU A 90 2.08 2.64 -5.43
C GLU A 90 1.15 3.79 -5.06
N LEU A 91 1.53 5.04 -5.37
CA LEU A 91 0.72 6.23 -5.13
C LEU A 91 0.34 6.90 -6.46
N PHE A 92 -0.63 7.81 -6.44
CA PHE A 92 -1.01 8.61 -7.62
C PHE A 92 0.07 9.61 -8.04
N ALA A 93 0.06 10.04 -9.30
CA ALA A 93 1.00 11.05 -9.80
C ALA A 93 0.85 12.39 -9.08
N ALA A 94 1.98 13.04 -8.78
CA ALA A 94 2.05 14.28 -8.00
C ALA A 94 1.40 14.18 -6.60
N HIS A 95 1.50 12.99 -5.97
CA HIS A 95 1.20 12.86 -4.55
C HIS A 95 2.10 13.79 -3.72
N PRO A 96 1.59 14.35 -2.60
CA PRO A 96 2.32 15.36 -1.82
C PRO A 96 3.29 14.78 -0.80
N SER A 97 3.40 13.44 -0.70
CA SER A 97 4.17 12.75 0.32
C SER A 97 5.47 12.16 -0.22
N ALA A 98 6.22 11.46 0.65
CA ALA A 98 7.26 10.55 0.19
C ALA A 98 6.68 9.44 -0.71
N HIS A 99 7.52 8.81 -1.52
CA HIS A 99 7.11 7.67 -2.33
C HIS A 99 6.73 6.47 -1.47
N SER A 100 5.91 5.55 -2.00
CA SER A 100 5.34 4.43 -1.24
C SER A 100 6.41 3.58 -0.52
N TRP A 101 7.55 3.34 -1.15
CA TRP A 101 8.67 2.60 -0.56
C TRP A 101 9.33 3.30 0.64
N ASP A 102 9.13 4.61 0.81
CA ASP A 102 9.61 5.39 1.94
C ASP A 102 8.54 5.55 3.04
N ILE A 103 7.36 4.95 2.86
CA ILE A 103 6.25 4.99 3.81
C ILE A 103 6.16 3.66 4.56
N THR A 104 6.12 3.74 5.88
CA THR A 104 5.96 2.60 6.77
C THR A 104 4.58 2.65 7.39
N ASP A 105 3.76 1.63 7.15
CA ASP A 105 2.58 1.40 7.98
C ASP A 105 3.03 0.79 9.32
N PRO A 106 2.92 1.52 10.45
CA PRO A 106 3.30 0.99 11.75
C PRO A 106 2.41 -0.20 12.16
N THR A 107 1.16 -0.25 11.71
CA THR A 107 0.22 -1.34 12.02
C THR A 107 0.63 -2.61 11.27
N HIS A 108 0.81 -2.52 9.95
CA HIS A 108 1.34 -3.64 9.17
C HIS A 108 2.68 -4.12 9.74
N THR A 109 3.61 -3.21 10.06
CA THR A 109 4.91 -3.57 10.65
C THR A 109 4.76 -4.35 11.95
N ALA A 110 3.88 -3.90 12.86
CA ALA A 110 3.62 -4.57 14.13
C ALA A 110 2.99 -5.97 13.92
N ILE A 111 2.04 -6.09 12.99
CA ILE A 111 1.41 -7.36 12.63
C ILE A 111 2.45 -8.32 12.03
N THR A 112 3.23 -7.87 11.05
CA THR A 112 4.29 -8.68 10.42
C THR A 112 5.30 -9.16 11.46
N HIS A 113 5.74 -8.29 12.36
CA HIS A 113 6.63 -8.67 13.46
C HIS A 113 5.99 -9.73 14.37
N HIS A 114 4.73 -9.54 14.77
CA HIS A 114 4.01 -10.50 15.60
C HIS A 114 3.88 -11.87 14.92
N LEU A 115 3.49 -11.89 13.64
CA LEU A 115 3.34 -13.11 12.85
C LEU A 115 4.68 -13.80 12.61
N THR A 116 5.77 -13.05 12.45
CA THR A 116 7.12 -13.61 12.31
C THR A 116 7.54 -14.36 13.58
N HIS A 117 7.24 -13.82 14.76
CA HIS A 117 7.51 -14.49 16.04
C HIS A 117 6.67 -15.74 16.24
N GLN A 118 5.39 -15.71 15.86
CA GLN A 118 4.48 -16.85 16.03
C GLN A 118 4.68 -17.96 14.99
N HIS A 119 5.06 -17.59 13.76
CA HIS A 119 5.12 -18.48 12.61
C HIS A 119 6.43 -18.34 11.82
N PRO A 120 7.60 -18.59 12.43
CA PRO A 120 8.90 -18.36 11.79
C PRO A 120 9.11 -19.18 10.51
N HIS A 121 8.43 -20.32 10.36
CA HIS A 121 8.49 -21.16 9.16
C HIS A 121 7.82 -20.54 7.93
N LEU A 122 6.92 -19.56 8.11
CA LEU A 122 6.30 -18.79 7.02
C LEU A 122 7.17 -17.61 6.58
N PHE A 123 8.16 -17.23 7.39
CA PHE A 123 9.08 -16.11 7.15
C PHE A 123 10.54 -16.59 7.20
N PRO A 124 10.94 -17.55 6.35
CA PRO A 124 12.31 -18.03 6.35
C PRO A 124 13.26 -16.90 6.00
N GLN A 125 14.26 -16.65 6.86
CA GLN A 125 15.32 -15.71 6.56
C GLN A 125 16.09 -16.19 5.31
N PRO A 126 16.48 -15.28 4.40
CA PRO A 126 17.40 -15.63 3.33
C PRO A 126 18.62 -16.32 3.94
N ARG A 127 18.98 -17.48 3.40
CA ARG A 127 20.21 -18.15 3.82
C ARG A 127 21.35 -17.26 3.35
N ASP A 128 22.05 -16.61 4.30
CA ASP A 128 23.33 -15.98 4.01
C ASP A 128 24.18 -16.98 3.24
N GLY A 129 24.66 -16.53 2.07
CA GLY A 129 25.11 -17.38 0.97
C GLY A 129 25.94 -18.56 1.44
N SER A 130 25.52 -19.77 1.03
CA SER A 130 26.43 -20.91 0.98
C SER A 130 27.64 -20.48 0.16
N GLU A 131 28.80 -20.39 0.83
CA GLU A 131 30.10 -20.15 0.22
C GLU A 131 30.19 -20.91 -1.10
N SER A 132 30.32 -20.16 -2.18
CA SER A 132 30.56 -20.70 -3.50
C SER A 132 31.80 -21.58 -3.42
N GLY A 133 31.60 -22.91 -3.52
CA GLY A 133 32.67 -23.89 -3.51
C GLY A 133 33.74 -23.49 -4.52
N ARG A 134 34.89 -23.05 -4.01
CA ARG A 134 36.07 -22.79 -4.80
C ARG A 134 36.52 -24.14 -5.36
N ALA A 135 36.30 -24.36 -6.65
CA ALA A 135 36.90 -25.50 -7.34
C ALA A 135 38.43 -25.42 -7.15
N PRO A 136 39.11 -26.52 -6.76
CA PRO A 136 40.56 -26.55 -6.78
C PRO A 136 41.02 -26.39 -8.24
N GLY A 137 41.84 -25.37 -8.50
CA GLY A 137 42.47 -25.18 -9.80
C GLY A 137 43.39 -26.36 -10.14
N PRO A 138 43.65 -26.62 -11.43
CA PRO A 138 44.49 -27.74 -11.83
C PRO A 138 45.93 -27.54 -11.38
N ASP A 139 46.56 -28.61 -10.89
CA ASP A 139 47.97 -28.65 -10.52
C ASP A 139 48.85 -28.42 -11.76
N PRO A 140 49.90 -27.58 -11.67
CA PRO A 140 50.85 -27.42 -12.76
C PRO A 140 51.92 -28.52 -12.77
N ALA A 141 51.97 -29.22 -13.92
CA ALA A 141 53.05 -30.00 -14.54
C ALA A 141 53.71 -31.15 -13.74
#